data_AF-A0A0A9GLV4-F1
#
_entry.id   AF-A0A0A9GLV4-F1
#
_cell.length_a   1.000
_cell.length_b   1.000
_cell.length_c   1.000
_cell.angle_alpha   90.00
_cell.angle_beta   90.00
_cell.angle_gamma   90.00
#
_symmetry.space_group_name_H-M   'P 1'
#
loop_
_entity.id
_entity.type
_entity.pdbx_description
1 polymer ?
#
loop_
_entity_poly.entity_id
_entity_poly.type
_entity_poly.pdbx_seq_one_letter_code
_entity_poly.pdbx_strand_id
1 'polypeptide(L)'
;MRWVEESIRIRRAAEPVELVEAVKKLRKVFDREAKRRKELPLELKQKVSHEILQRLRDLGEDRNTTEQREAIGSWRAEKLKDIRSSSAQNLSNLSLSSDESRILKQALEFNWRVLLEDIGLWIPPNVYHIEHDDKPENEPEVIFKSASRDNE
;
A
#
# COMPACT_ATOMS: atom_id res chain seq x y z
N MET A 1 -2.56 -2.83 -55.00
CA MET A 1 -2.65 -4.11 -54.27
C MET A 1 -1.38 -4.42 -53.49
N ARG A 2 -0.20 -4.56 -54.11
CA ARG A 2 1.07 -4.94 -53.43
C ARG A 2 1.42 -4.19 -52.12
N TRP A 3 1.18 -2.88 -52.04
CA TRP A 3 1.39 -2.07 -50.83
C TRP A 3 0.39 -2.34 -49.70
N VAL A 4 -0.84 -2.74 -50.04
CA VAL A 4 -1.89 -3.08 -49.08
C VAL A 4 -1.54 -4.42 -48.41
N GLU A 5 -1.15 -5.43 -49.19
CA GLU A 5 -0.63 -6.70 -48.67
C GLU A 5 0.58 -6.50 -47.75
N GLU A 6 1.56 -5.68 -48.15
CA GLU A 6 2.77 -5.45 -47.36
C GLU A 6 2.46 -4.74 -46.03
N SER A 7 1.56 -3.76 -46.05
CA SER A 7 1.08 -3.09 -44.84
C SER A 7 0.33 -4.05 -43.90
N ILE A 8 -0.45 -5.00 -44.43
CA ILE A 8 -1.10 -6.04 -43.62
C ILE A 8 -0.06 -6.96 -42.97
N ARG A 9 1.00 -7.35 -43.72
CA ARG A 9 2.07 -8.20 -43.19
C ARG A 9 2.86 -7.51 -42.08
N ILE A 10 3.23 -6.25 -42.25
CA ILE A 10 3.93 -5.47 -41.22
C ILE A 10 3.09 -5.35 -39.95
N ARG A 11 1.78 -5.06 -40.08
CA ARG A 11 0.88 -4.97 -38.93
C ARG A 11 0.76 -6.29 -38.17
N ARG A 12 0.62 -7.42 -38.87
CA ARG A 12 0.58 -8.75 -38.24
C ARG A 12 1.91 -9.15 -37.60
N ALA A 13 3.03 -8.78 -38.20
CA ALA A 13 4.36 -9.05 -37.62
C ALA A 13 4.65 -8.17 -36.39
N ALA A 14 4.06 -6.98 -36.32
CA ALA A 14 4.15 -6.07 -35.20
C ALA A 14 3.12 -6.35 -34.08
N GLU A 15 2.18 -7.29 -34.28
CA GLU A 15 1.29 -7.70 -33.20
C GLU A 15 2.11 -8.39 -32.09
N PRO A 16 2.00 -7.94 -30.83
CA PRO A 16 2.74 -8.53 -29.73
C PRO A 16 2.04 -9.82 -29.26
N VAL A 17 1.95 -10.81 -30.15
CA VAL A 17 1.20 -12.07 -29.93
C VAL A 17 1.68 -12.78 -28.67
N GLU A 18 3.00 -12.79 -28.44
CA GLU A 18 3.61 -13.37 -27.25
C GLU A 18 3.16 -12.65 -25.96
N LEU A 19 3.10 -11.31 -25.98
CA LEU A 19 2.64 -10.53 -24.83
C LEU A 19 1.15 -10.77 -24.57
N VAL A 20 0.33 -10.81 -25.62
CA VAL A 20 -1.10 -11.13 -25.51
C VAL A 20 -1.30 -12.52 -24.92
N GLU A 21 -0.50 -13.50 -25.33
CA GLU A 21 -0.55 -14.85 -24.77
C GLU A 21 -0.07 -14.89 -23.31
N ALA A 22 1.00 -14.18 -22.98
CA ALA A 22 1.51 -14.05 -21.62
C ALA A 22 0.46 -13.40 -20.69
N VAL A 23 -0.18 -12.32 -21.13
CA VAL A 23 -1.27 -11.65 -20.40
C VAL A 23 -2.47 -12.59 -20.21
N LYS A 24 -2.84 -13.37 -21.24
CA LYS A 24 -3.90 -14.39 -21.13
C LYS A 24 -3.56 -15.48 -20.10
N LYS A 25 -2.31 -15.97 -20.11
CA LYS A 25 -1.82 -16.96 -19.12
C LYS A 25 -1.85 -16.37 -17.72
N LEU A 26 -1.36 -15.15 -17.55
CA LEU A 26 -1.33 -14.43 -16.28
C LEU A 26 -2.75 -14.19 -15.74
N ARG A 27 -3.69 -13.78 -16.59
CA ARG A 27 -5.10 -13.62 -16.20
C ARG A 27 -5.72 -14.92 -15.69
N LYS A 28 -5.46 -16.06 -16.35
CA LYS A 28 -5.92 -17.38 -15.86
C LYS A 28 -5.34 -17.74 -14.50
N VAL A 29 -4.08 -17.37 -14.22
CA VAL A 29 -3.46 -17.56 -12.91
C VAL A 29 -4.15 -16.70 -11.86
N PHE A 30 -4.38 -15.41 -12.16
CA PHE A 30 -5.10 -14.53 -11.26
C PHE A 30 -6.54 -14.97 -11.01
N ASP A 31 -7.28 -15.45 -12.01
CA ASP A 31 -8.65 -15.96 -11.84
C ASP A 31 -8.69 -17.20 -10.95
N ARG A 32 -7.71 -18.11 -11.08
CA ARG A 32 -7.58 -19.28 -10.21
C ARG A 32 -7.24 -18.88 -8.78
N GLU A 33 -6.36 -17.90 -8.63
CA GLU A 33 -5.97 -17.37 -7.33
C GLU A 33 -7.17 -16.65 -6.68
N ALA A 34 -7.90 -15.81 -7.42
CA ALA A 34 -9.11 -15.14 -6.96
C ALA A 34 -10.17 -16.14 -6.47
N LYS A 35 -10.36 -17.27 -7.17
CA LYS A 35 -11.27 -18.34 -6.72
C LYS A 35 -10.80 -19.07 -5.46
N ARG A 36 -9.49 -19.10 -5.19
CA ARG A 36 -8.91 -19.67 -3.97
C ARG A 36 -8.92 -18.69 -2.80
N ARG A 37 -9.04 -17.39 -3.06
CA ARG A 37 -9.21 -16.35 -2.05
C ARG A 37 -10.59 -16.50 -1.46
N LYS A 38 -10.66 -17.05 -0.25
CA LYS A 38 -11.84 -16.85 0.59
C LYS A 38 -11.76 -15.41 1.09
N GLU A 39 -12.74 -14.59 0.72
CA GLU A 39 -12.89 -13.27 1.33
C GLU A 39 -12.97 -13.42 2.85
N LEU A 40 -12.38 -12.47 3.58
CA LEU A 40 -12.52 -12.49 5.03
C LEU A 40 -13.99 -12.29 5.39
N PRO A 41 -14.57 -13.16 6.26
CA PRO A 41 -15.89 -12.92 6.81
C PRO A 41 -15.98 -11.52 7.43
N LEU A 42 -17.15 -10.88 7.33
CA LEU A 42 -17.36 -9.52 7.83
C LEU A 42 -17.01 -9.40 9.33
N GLU A 43 -17.42 -10.37 10.13
CA GLU A 43 -17.09 -10.47 11.55
C GLU A 43 -15.57 -10.42 11.80
N LEU A 44 -14.80 -11.13 10.98
CA LEU A 44 -13.35 -11.18 11.11
C LEU A 44 -12.70 -9.86 10.69
N LYS A 45 -13.22 -9.19 9.67
CA LYS A 45 -12.80 -7.83 9.27
C LYS A 45 -13.03 -6.84 10.42
N GLN A 46 -14.20 -6.89 11.04
CA GLN A 46 -14.53 -6.03 12.18
C GLN A 46 -13.59 -6.30 13.35
N LYS A 47 -13.39 -7.56 13.74
CA LYS A 47 -12.46 -7.92 14.84
C LYS A 47 -11.04 -7.39 14.59
N VAL A 48 -10.51 -7.57 13.38
CA VAL A 48 -9.19 -7.05 12.98
C VAL A 48 -9.15 -5.53 13.06
N SER A 49 -10.18 -4.85 12.57
CA SER A 49 -10.26 -3.38 12.62
C SER A 49 -10.23 -2.86 14.06
N HIS A 50 -11.03 -3.44 14.96
CA HIS A 50 -11.05 -3.05 16.38
C HIS A 50 -9.68 -3.25 17.05
N GLU A 51 -8.99 -4.36 16.77
CA GLU A 51 -7.68 -4.60 17.36
C GLU A 51 -6.61 -3.64 16.83
N ILE A 52 -6.62 -3.33 15.53
CA ILE A 52 -5.71 -2.34 14.97
C ILE A 52 -5.98 -0.96 15.57
N LEU A 53 -7.25 -0.57 15.68
CA LEU A 53 -7.64 0.70 16.31
C LEU A 53 -7.22 0.75 17.78
N GLN A 54 -7.32 -0.36 18.51
CA GLN A 54 -6.82 -0.46 19.87
C GLN A 54 -5.30 -0.28 19.90
N ARG A 55 -4.56 -0.96 19.02
CA ARG A 55 -3.09 -0.82 18.94
C ARG A 55 -2.66 0.62 18.62
N LEU A 56 -3.40 1.30 17.76
CA LEU A 56 -3.17 2.71 17.44
C LEU A 56 -3.53 3.62 18.61
N ARG A 57 -4.60 3.33 19.36
CA ARG A 57 -4.97 4.07 20.57
C ARG A 57 -3.93 3.91 21.68
N ASP A 58 -3.46 2.69 21.90
CA ASP A 58 -2.40 2.37 22.88
C ASP A 58 -1.08 3.07 22.54
N LEU A 59 -0.88 3.42 21.27
CA LEU A 59 0.28 4.18 20.80
C LEU A 59 0.22 5.66 21.23
N GLY A 60 -0.97 6.24 21.42
CA GLY A 60 -1.20 7.65 21.81
C GLY A 60 -1.55 8.60 20.64
N GLU A 61 -2.15 9.76 20.95
CA GLU A 61 -2.70 10.69 19.94
C GLU A 61 -1.64 11.51 19.17
N ASP A 62 -0.47 11.80 19.77
CA ASP A 62 0.57 12.68 19.18
C ASP A 62 1.55 11.98 18.21
N ARG A 63 1.18 10.79 17.71
CA ARG A 63 2.08 9.90 16.98
C ARG A 63 2.16 10.26 15.49
N ASN A 64 3.38 10.32 14.96
CA ASN A 64 3.58 10.60 13.54
C ASN A 64 3.09 9.43 12.65
N THR A 65 2.83 9.71 11.37
CA THR A 65 2.33 8.71 10.40
C THR A 65 3.28 7.54 10.18
N THR A 66 4.57 7.73 10.41
CA THR A 66 5.60 6.69 10.30
C THR A 66 5.50 5.69 11.45
N GLU A 67 5.34 6.18 12.68
CA GLU A 67 5.17 5.38 13.89
C GLU A 67 3.87 4.59 13.86
N GLN A 68 2.76 5.19 13.41
CA GLN A 68 1.50 4.46 13.22
C GLN A 68 1.67 3.28 12.24
N ARG A 69 2.38 3.54 11.14
CA ARG A 69 2.63 2.55 10.09
C ARG A 69 3.55 1.43 10.57
N GLU A 70 4.57 1.77 11.36
CA GLU A 70 5.46 0.81 12.02
C GLU A 70 4.72 -0.03 13.07
N ALA A 71 3.85 0.58 13.87
CA ALA A 71 3.05 -0.13 14.87
C ALA A 71 2.14 -1.18 14.22
N ILE A 72 1.49 -0.84 13.11
CA ILE A 72 0.67 -1.78 12.34
C ILE A 72 1.53 -2.86 11.67
N GLY A 73 2.68 -2.48 11.11
CA GLY A 73 3.64 -3.44 10.54
C GLY A 73 4.11 -4.46 11.58
N SER A 74 4.41 -3.99 12.78
CA SER A 74 4.79 -4.79 13.94
C SER A 74 3.65 -5.71 14.38
N TRP A 75 2.42 -5.20 14.49
CA TRP A 75 1.23 -5.99 14.78
C TRP A 75 1.03 -7.12 13.74
N ARG A 76 1.20 -6.84 12.45
CA ARG A 76 1.09 -7.86 11.40
C ARG A 76 2.13 -8.96 11.59
N ALA A 77 3.38 -8.60 11.88
CA ALA A 77 4.47 -9.55 12.09
C ALA A 77 4.22 -10.42 13.33
N GLU A 78 3.76 -9.80 14.42
CA GLU A 78 3.36 -10.47 15.66
C GLU A 78 2.22 -11.46 15.42
N LYS A 79 1.14 -11.04 14.75
CA LYS A 79 0.00 -11.92 14.44
C LYS A 79 0.37 -13.09 13.53
N LEU A 80 1.20 -12.87 12.53
CA LEU A 80 1.68 -13.95 11.69
C LEU A 80 2.55 -14.94 12.47
N LYS A 81 3.36 -14.45 13.41
CA LYS A 81 4.14 -15.30 14.31
C LYS A 81 3.24 -16.12 15.23
N ASP A 82 2.24 -15.50 15.85
CA ASP A 82 1.29 -16.16 16.75
C ASP A 82 0.51 -17.28 16.03
N ILE A 83 -0.02 -17.00 14.83
CA ILE A 83 -0.77 -18.00 14.05
C ILE A 83 0.15 -19.16 13.62
N ARG A 84 1.42 -18.89 13.28
CA ARG A 84 2.39 -19.94 12.91
C ARG A 84 2.80 -20.80 14.10
N SER A 85 2.95 -20.21 15.27
CA SER A 85 3.38 -20.91 16.48
C SER A 85 2.26 -21.69 17.17
N SER A 86 0.99 -21.56 16.73
CA SER A 86 -0.18 -22.16 17.41
C SER A 86 -0.20 -21.86 18.92
N SER A 87 0.44 -20.77 19.34
CA SER A 87 0.57 -20.40 20.74
C SER A 87 -0.79 -19.88 21.18
N ALA A 88 -1.55 -20.74 21.85
CA ALA A 88 -2.86 -20.44 22.42
C ALA A 88 -2.85 -19.24 23.38
N GLN A 89 -1.67 -18.75 23.78
CA GLN A 89 -1.50 -17.68 24.76
C GLN A 89 -1.79 -16.27 24.22
N ASN A 90 -1.64 -16.03 22.91
CA ASN A 90 -1.88 -14.71 22.28
C ASN A 90 -3.09 -14.67 21.32
N LEU A 91 -3.72 -15.82 21.04
CA LEU A 91 -5.01 -15.90 20.33
C LEU A 91 -6.18 -15.31 21.14
N SER A 92 -5.92 -14.98 22.41
CA SER A 92 -6.84 -14.54 23.45
C SER A 92 -7.60 -13.25 23.14
N ASN A 93 -7.11 -12.39 22.25
CA ASN A 93 -7.77 -11.10 22.00
C ASN A 93 -8.84 -11.14 20.90
N LEU A 94 -8.76 -12.05 19.92
CA LEU A 94 -9.78 -12.16 18.85
C LEU A 94 -10.69 -13.39 18.95
N SER A 95 -10.33 -14.38 19.78
CA SER A 95 -11.02 -15.68 19.86
C SER A 95 -11.30 -16.24 18.46
N LEU A 96 -10.23 -16.57 17.73
CA LEU A 96 -10.31 -17.04 16.35
C LEU A 96 -10.49 -18.54 16.29
N SER A 97 -11.41 -18.99 15.43
CA SER A 97 -11.46 -20.37 14.99
C SER A 97 -10.20 -20.74 14.16
N SER A 98 -9.91 -22.03 14.04
CA SER A 98 -8.82 -22.56 13.20
C SER A 98 -8.98 -22.13 11.74
N ASP A 99 -10.22 -22.15 11.22
CA ASP A 99 -10.52 -21.72 9.85
C ASP A 99 -10.33 -20.21 9.67
N GLU A 100 -10.79 -19.40 10.63
CA GLU A 100 -10.59 -17.95 10.64
C GLU A 100 -9.10 -17.60 10.70
N SER A 101 -8.32 -18.33 11.50
CA SER A 101 -6.87 -18.16 11.62
C SER A 101 -6.16 -18.46 10.30
N ARG A 102 -6.59 -19.50 9.56
CA ARG A 102 -6.03 -19.82 8.23
C ARG A 102 -6.37 -18.73 7.20
N ILE A 103 -7.62 -18.27 7.19
CA ILE A 103 -8.08 -17.22 6.27
C ILE A 103 -7.36 -15.90 6.57
N LEU A 104 -7.28 -15.51 7.85
CA LEU A 104 -6.57 -14.33 8.29
C LEU A 104 -5.08 -14.40 7.95
N LYS A 105 -4.42 -15.54 8.19
CA LYS A 105 -3.02 -15.74 7.80
C LYS A 105 -2.79 -15.49 6.31
N GLN A 106 -3.64 -16.06 5.45
CA GLN A 106 -3.52 -15.88 4.00
C GLN A 106 -3.71 -14.42 3.60
N ALA A 107 -4.66 -13.71 4.23
CA ALA A 107 -4.87 -12.29 3.99
C ALA A 107 -3.70 -11.43 4.47
N LEU A 108 -3.17 -11.70 5.67
CA LEU A 108 -2.02 -11.01 6.21
C LEU A 108 -0.74 -11.29 5.40
N GLU A 109 -0.53 -12.49 4.85
CA GLU A 109 0.67 -12.81 4.06
C GLU A 109 0.59 -12.23 2.63
N PHE A 110 -0.53 -12.46 1.93
CA PHE A 110 -0.61 -12.22 0.49
C PHE A 110 -1.50 -11.04 0.08
N ASN A 111 -2.50 -10.68 0.89
CA ASN A 111 -3.50 -9.67 0.54
C ASN A 111 -3.56 -8.51 1.55
N TRP A 112 -2.44 -8.20 2.18
CA TRP A 112 -2.38 -7.21 3.26
C TRP A 112 -2.96 -5.86 2.86
N ARG A 113 -2.63 -5.37 1.65
CA ARG A 113 -3.13 -4.10 1.13
C ARG A 113 -4.65 -4.12 0.93
N VAL A 114 -5.17 -5.18 0.32
CA VAL A 114 -6.61 -5.35 0.08
C VAL A 114 -7.36 -5.46 1.40
N LEU A 115 -6.79 -6.16 2.39
CA LEU A 115 -7.37 -6.23 3.74
C LEU A 115 -7.49 -4.84 4.37
N LEU A 116 -6.44 -4.02 4.28
CA LEU A 116 -6.45 -2.64 4.79
C LEU A 116 -7.52 -1.78 4.11
N GLU A 117 -7.63 -1.88 2.79
CA GLU A 117 -8.67 -1.20 2.01
C GLU A 117 -10.08 -1.66 2.43
N ASP A 118 -10.29 -2.96 2.57
CA ASP A 118 -11.57 -3.57 2.98
C ASP A 118 -12.01 -3.17 4.39
N ILE A 119 -11.07 -2.97 5.32
CA ILE A 119 -11.37 -2.48 6.68
C ILE A 119 -11.42 -0.95 6.77
N GLY A 120 -11.22 -0.25 5.65
CA GLY A 120 -11.23 1.21 5.58
C GLY A 120 -10.01 1.89 6.21
N LEU A 121 -8.91 1.16 6.43
CA LEU A 121 -7.69 1.71 7.02
C LEU A 121 -6.74 2.20 5.94
N TRP A 122 -6.81 3.50 5.65
CA TRP A 122 -5.87 4.18 4.76
C TRP A 122 -4.90 5.06 5.56
N ILE A 123 -3.59 4.81 5.40
CA ILE A 123 -2.54 5.65 6.00
C ILE A 123 -1.83 6.41 4.88
N PRO A 124 -1.77 7.75 4.92
CA PRO A 124 -1.09 8.56 3.90
C PRO A 124 0.39 8.21 3.80
N PRO A 125 0.95 8.01 2.59
CA PRO A 125 2.39 7.84 2.42
C PRO A 125 3.14 9.05 3.00
N ASN A 126 4.36 8.83 3.47
CA ASN A 126 5.18 9.92 4.01
C ASN A 126 5.42 10.94 2.88
N VAL A 127 4.87 12.14 3.02
CA VAL A 127 5.07 13.22 2.05
C VAL A 127 6.29 14.00 2.52
N TYR A 128 7.43 13.74 1.88
CA TYR A 128 8.57 14.62 2.01
C TYR A 128 8.24 15.89 1.23
N HIS A 129 8.01 17.00 1.93
CA HIS A 129 7.94 18.30 1.29
C HIS A 129 9.33 18.62 0.74
N ILE A 130 9.48 18.49 -0.58
CA ILE A 130 10.62 19.07 -1.30
C ILE A 130 10.15 20.46 -1.68
N GLU A 131 10.51 21.46 -0.88
CA GLU A 131 10.39 22.85 -1.32
C GLU A 131 11.33 22.98 -2.53
N HIS A 132 10.74 23.14 -3.71
CA HIS A 132 11.47 23.51 -4.91
C HIS A 132 11.65 25.03 -4.81
N ASP A 133 12.89 25.48 -4.65
CA ASP A 133 13.20 26.91 -4.71
C ASP A 133 13.02 27.36 -6.17
N ASP A 134 11.82 27.86 -6.48
CA ASP A 134 11.50 28.42 -7.80
C ASP A 134 12.22 29.74 -8.06
N LYS A 135 13.06 30.22 -7.12
CA LYS A 135 13.86 31.42 -7.31
C LYS A 135 14.94 31.15 -8.37
N PRO A 136 14.93 31.87 -9.50
CA PRO A 136 16.00 31.77 -10.47
C PRO A 136 17.33 32.24 -9.86
N GLU A 137 18.40 31.48 -10.09
CA GLU A 137 19.75 31.70 -9.52
C GLU A 137 20.35 33.08 -9.83
N ASN A 138 19.78 33.79 -10.80
CA ASN A 138 20.28 35.08 -11.31
C ASN A 138 19.53 36.32 -10.79
N GLU A 139 18.69 36.22 -9.77
CA GLU A 139 18.12 37.42 -9.15
C GLU A 139 19.10 38.01 -8.12
N PRO A 140 19.74 39.16 -8.40
CA PRO A 140 20.58 39.81 -7.41
C PRO A 140 19.71 40.20 -6.21
N GLU A 141 20.18 39.87 -5.01
CA GLU A 141 19.58 40.38 -3.77
C GLU A 141 19.58 41.90 -3.86
N VAL A 142 18.39 42.50 -3.98
CA VAL A 142 18.24 43.95 -3.98
C VAL A 142 18.51 44.41 -2.56
N ILE A 143 19.79 44.67 -2.26
CA ILE A 143 20.20 45.32 -1.02
C ILE A 143 19.70 46.76 -1.11
N PHE A 144 18.55 47.02 -0.50
CA PHE A 144 18.11 48.39 -0.24
C PHE A 144 19.09 49.01 0.76
N LYS A 145 20.09 49.73 0.25
CA LYS A 145 20.87 50.65 1.08
C LYS A 145 19.93 51.77 1.52
N SER A 146 19.44 51.67 2.75
CA SER A 146 18.86 52.80 3.46
C SER A 146 19.95 53.88 3.55
N ALA A 147 19.80 54.94 2.75
CA ALA A 147 20.62 56.12 2.88
C ALA A 147 20.37 56.71 4.28
N SER A 148 21.33 56.53 5.19
CA SER A 148 21.46 57.40 6.36
C SER A 148 21.64 58.80 5.83
N ARG A 149 20.59 59.60 6.00
CA ARG A 149 20.59 61.01 5.74
C ARG A 149 21.31 61.64 6.92
N ASP A 150 22.55 62.08 6.67
CA ASP A 150 23.36 62.83 7.62
C ASP A 150 22.53 63.99 8.19
N ASN A 151 22.41 64.04 9.51
CA ASN A 151 21.82 65.18 10.20
C ASN A 151 22.96 65.99 10.82
N GLU A 152 23.20 67.16 10.25
CA GLU A 152 23.94 68.27 10.87
C GLU A 152 23.15 68.86 12.06
#